data_AF-A0A5E4GI33-F1
#
_entry.id   AF-A0A5E4GI33-F1
#
_cell.length_a   1.000
_cell.length_b   1.000
_cell.length_c   1.000
_cell.angle_alpha   90.00
_cell.angle_beta   90.00
_cell.angle_gamma   90.00
#
_symmetry.space_group_name_H-M   'P 1'
#
loop_
_entity.id
_entity.type
_entity.pdbx_description
1 polymer ?
#
loop_
_entity_poly.entity_id
_entity_poly.type
_entity_poly.pdbx_seq_one_letter_code
_entity_poly.pdbx_strand_id
1 'polypeptide(L)'
;LLGELKKSVCNKAKPEGSIIEAWVQYELLTFCEMYLKDVETAFTSPQHNNGGGMRNEKLFIFAQSARPFGDPGQEESFSRNDMEVAHWFVLNNCDEIMAYLDEHEEMMKREHPSHLYANKHRELFIQWFLDSVNKLKSSNSSTYSDELYNLVFGPIRAE
;
A
#
# COMPACT_ATOMS: atom_id res chain seq x y z
N LEU A 1 -11.53 -3.88 23.04
CA LEU A 1 -12.97 -4.11 23.34
C LEU A 1 -13.71 -2.86 23.84
N LEU A 2 -13.59 -2.42 25.11
CA LEU A 2 -14.40 -1.27 25.59
C LEU A 2 -14.14 0.04 24.82
N GLY A 3 -12.89 0.29 24.41
CA GLY A 3 -12.55 1.45 23.59
C GLY A 3 -13.15 1.43 22.18
N GLU A 4 -13.46 0.25 21.64
CA GLU A 4 -14.11 0.09 20.33
C GLU A 4 -15.62 0.19 20.44
N LEU A 5 -16.22 -0.41 21.48
CA LEU A 5 -17.65 -0.29 21.79
C LEU A 5 -18.06 1.15 22.13
N LYS A 6 -17.13 1.98 22.59
CA LYS A 6 -17.37 3.43 22.73
C LYS A 6 -17.55 4.13 21.39
N LYS A 7 -16.95 3.63 20.31
CA LYS A 7 -17.08 4.21 18.96
C LYS A 7 -18.44 3.89 18.32
N SER A 8 -19.13 2.85 18.78
CA SER A 8 -20.47 2.46 18.31
C SER A 8 -21.62 3.19 19.04
N VAL A 9 -21.32 4.19 19.89
CA VAL A 9 -22.34 4.99 20.57
C VAL A 9 -22.98 5.98 19.59
N CYS A 10 -24.04 5.54 18.92
CA CYS A 10 -24.85 6.39 18.05
C CYS A 10 -25.83 7.27 18.84
N ASN A 11 -26.33 6.79 19.99
CA ASN A 11 -27.23 7.54 20.86
C ASN A 11 -26.53 8.06 22.12
N LYS A 12 -26.10 9.33 22.08
CA LYS A 12 -25.43 10.00 23.20
C LYS A 12 -26.32 10.24 24.42
N ALA A 13 -27.65 10.16 24.29
CA ALA A 13 -28.57 10.31 25.42
C ALA A 13 -28.68 9.05 26.29
N LYS A 14 -28.26 7.88 25.76
CA LYS A 14 -28.24 6.59 26.47
C LYS A 14 -26.98 5.80 26.14
N PRO A 15 -25.80 6.29 26.55
CA PRO A 15 -24.52 5.73 26.13
C PRO A 15 -24.33 4.30 26.63
N GLU A 16 -24.76 3.94 27.85
CA GLU A 16 -24.63 2.56 28.33
C GLU A 16 -25.51 1.60 27.52
N GLY A 17 -26.73 2.03 27.16
CA GLY A 17 -27.64 1.23 26.34
C GLY A 17 -27.07 0.94 24.96
N SER A 18 -26.49 1.93 24.28
CA SER A 18 -25.83 1.73 22.99
C SER A 18 -24.58 0.85 23.07
N ILE A 19 -23.83 0.92 24.17
CA ILE A 19 -22.66 0.04 24.38
C ILE A 19 -23.13 -1.41 24.56
N ILE A 20 -24.18 -1.64 25.34
CA ILE A 20 -24.77 -2.98 25.56
C ILE A 20 -25.28 -3.54 24.23
N GLU A 21 -25.99 -2.75 23.44
CA GLU A 21 -26.51 -3.18 22.13
C GLU A 21 -25.37 -3.60 21.18
N ALA A 22 -24.32 -2.78 21.08
CA ALA A 22 -23.15 -3.10 20.27
C ALA A 22 -22.43 -4.37 20.76
N TRP A 23 -22.38 -4.59 22.07
CA TRP A 23 -21.79 -5.79 22.65
C TRP A 23 -22.62 -7.05 22.34
N VAL A 24 -23.95 -6.97 22.42
CA VAL A 24 -24.85 -8.07 22.04
C VAL A 24 -24.69 -8.41 20.56
N GLN A 25 -24.59 -7.41 19.69
CA GLN A 25 -24.34 -7.63 18.26
C GLN A 25 -22.97 -8.30 18.01
N TYR A 26 -21.94 -7.85 18.73
CA TYR A 26 -20.59 -8.43 18.65
C TYR A 26 -20.61 -9.91 19.03
N GLU A 27 -21.17 -10.27 20.20
CA GLU A 27 -21.25 -11.67 20.63
C GLU A 27 -22.07 -12.53 19.68
N LEU A 28 -23.19 -12.00 19.17
CA LEU A 28 -24.05 -12.74 18.24
C LEU A 28 -23.30 -13.04 16.93
N LEU A 29 -22.56 -12.06 16.40
CA LEU A 29 -21.74 -12.26 15.20
C LEU A 29 -20.61 -13.27 15.44
N THR A 30 -19.90 -13.16 16.57
CA THR A 30 -18.86 -14.14 16.95
C THR A 30 -19.42 -15.54 17.12
N PHE A 31 -20.61 -15.68 17.72
CA PHE A 31 -21.29 -16.96 17.83
C PHE A 31 -21.69 -17.52 16.45
N CYS A 32 -22.30 -16.69 15.59
CA CYS A 32 -22.67 -17.08 14.24
C CYS A 32 -21.46 -17.55 13.42
N GLU A 33 -20.30 -16.90 13.54
CA GLU A 33 -19.07 -17.28 12.83
C GLU A 33 -18.57 -18.69 13.16
N MET A 34 -18.80 -19.17 14.39
CA MET A 34 -18.42 -20.53 14.76
C MET A 34 -19.16 -21.59 13.93
N TYR A 35 -20.34 -21.24 13.41
CA TYR A 35 -21.26 -22.17 12.73
C TYR A 35 -21.53 -21.83 11.26
N LEU A 36 -21.38 -20.56 10.85
CA LEU A 36 -21.64 -20.06 9.50
C LEU A 36 -20.33 -19.77 8.74
N LYS A 37 -19.49 -20.79 8.59
CA LYS A 37 -18.17 -20.65 7.94
C LYS A 37 -18.21 -20.24 6.47
N ASP A 38 -19.35 -20.43 5.80
CA ASP A 38 -19.54 -20.11 4.38
C ASP A 38 -20.29 -18.78 4.15
N VAL A 39 -20.49 -17.98 5.19
CA VAL A 39 -21.13 -16.65 5.09
C VAL A 39 -20.10 -15.57 5.40
N GLU A 40 -19.92 -14.63 4.48
CA GLU A 40 -19.12 -13.43 4.76
C GLU A 40 -19.81 -12.61 5.86
N THR A 41 -19.10 -12.44 6.98
CA THR A 41 -19.48 -11.55 8.08
C THR A 41 -18.64 -10.27 8.01
N ALA A 42 -19.00 -9.26 8.80
CA ALA A 42 -18.19 -8.04 8.91
C ALA A 42 -16.74 -8.29 9.35
N PHE A 43 -16.42 -9.45 9.96
CA PHE A 43 -15.07 -9.81 10.40
C PHE A 43 -14.32 -10.70 9.39
N THR A 44 -15.04 -11.47 8.56
CA THR A 44 -14.43 -12.34 7.54
C THR A 44 -14.41 -11.73 6.15
N SER A 45 -15.18 -10.67 5.90
CA SER A 45 -15.20 -10.01 4.60
C SER A 45 -13.81 -9.42 4.28
N PRO A 46 -13.20 -9.79 3.13
CA PRO A 46 -11.93 -9.22 2.71
C PRO A 46 -12.04 -7.69 2.63
N GLN A 47 -10.93 -6.99 2.91
CA GLN A 47 -10.88 -5.53 2.90
C GLN A 47 -11.64 -4.95 1.69
N HIS A 48 -12.62 -4.09 1.93
CA HIS A 48 -13.54 -3.54 0.92
C HIS A 48 -12.85 -2.79 -0.23
N ASN A 49 -11.55 -2.52 -0.13
CA ASN A 49 -10.76 -1.93 -1.20
C ASN A 49 -10.25 -2.96 -2.21
N ASN A 50 -10.33 -4.26 -1.94
CA ASN A 50 -10.01 -5.29 -2.93
C ASN A 50 -11.10 -5.32 -3.99
N GLY A 51 -10.76 -4.94 -5.21
CA GLY A 51 -11.69 -4.83 -6.33
C GLY A 51 -12.31 -6.14 -6.79
N GLY A 52 -11.97 -7.26 -6.16
CA GLY A 52 -12.51 -8.59 -6.46
C GLY A 52 -11.77 -9.30 -7.59
N GLY A 53 -10.55 -8.88 -7.93
CA GLY A 53 -9.73 -9.56 -8.92
C GLY A 53 -8.25 -9.26 -8.77
N MET A 54 -7.42 -10.29 -8.83
CA MET A 54 -5.98 -10.17 -9.01
C MET A 54 -5.71 -10.16 -10.52
N ARG A 55 -5.02 -9.14 -11.02
CA ARG A 55 -4.59 -9.13 -12.42
C ARG A 55 -3.44 -10.10 -12.61
N ASN A 56 -3.33 -10.69 -13.80
CA ASN A 56 -2.18 -11.51 -14.19
C ASN A 56 -1.00 -10.59 -14.55
N GLU A 57 -0.44 -9.90 -13.56
CA GLU A 57 0.76 -9.06 -13.69
C GLU A 57 1.94 -9.76 -13.00
N LYS A 58 3.17 -9.47 -13.41
CA LYS A 58 4.37 -10.11 -12.87
C LYS A 58 4.75 -9.57 -11.50
N LEU A 59 4.53 -8.27 -11.26
CA LEU A 59 4.75 -7.60 -9.99
C LEU A 59 3.44 -7.48 -9.23
N PHE A 60 3.50 -7.77 -7.93
CA PHE A 60 2.35 -7.75 -7.04
C PHE A 60 1.67 -6.38 -6.99
N ILE A 61 2.45 -5.31 -7.08
CA ILE A 61 1.96 -3.94 -7.08
C ILE A 61 0.97 -3.65 -8.22
N PHE A 62 1.16 -4.25 -9.40
CA PHE A 62 0.25 -4.09 -10.52
C PHE A 62 -0.86 -5.16 -10.54
N ALA A 63 -0.66 -6.26 -9.81
CA ALA A 63 -1.65 -7.32 -9.66
C ALA A 63 -2.83 -6.89 -8.77
N GLN A 64 -2.61 -5.98 -7.81
CA GLN A 64 -3.64 -5.53 -6.88
C GLN A 64 -4.66 -4.62 -7.56
N SER A 65 -5.94 -5.04 -7.55
CA SER A 65 -7.05 -4.20 -7.97
C SER A 65 -7.62 -3.45 -6.78
N ALA A 66 -7.53 -2.12 -6.80
CA ALA A 66 -8.19 -1.26 -5.82
C ALA A 66 -9.54 -0.78 -6.35
N ARG A 67 -10.57 -0.76 -5.50
CA ARG A 67 -11.79 0.00 -5.77
C ARG A 67 -11.56 1.45 -5.35
N PRO A 68 -11.51 2.41 -6.28
CA PRO A 68 -11.45 3.81 -5.90
C PRO A 68 -12.69 4.16 -5.09
N PHE A 69 -12.49 4.91 -4.00
CA PHE A 69 -13.54 5.39 -3.12
C PHE A 69 -13.52 6.92 -3.13
N GLY A 70 -14.70 7.53 -3.13
CA GLY A 70 -14.87 8.99 -3.22
C GLY A 70 -15.71 9.40 -4.42
N ASP A 71 -16.03 10.70 -4.49
CA ASP A 71 -16.73 11.29 -5.64
C ASP A 71 -15.73 11.47 -6.80
N PRO A 72 -15.92 10.78 -7.94
CA PRO A 72 -15.03 10.92 -9.09
C PRO A 72 -14.99 12.34 -9.69
N GLY A 73 -15.92 13.21 -9.32
CA GLY A 73 -15.95 14.61 -9.76
C GLY A 73 -15.07 15.58 -8.94
N GLN A 74 -14.53 15.14 -7.80
CA GLN A 74 -13.72 15.96 -6.90
C GLN A 74 -12.26 15.49 -6.94
N GLU A 75 -11.61 15.69 -8.08
CA GLU A 75 -10.16 15.49 -8.20
C GLU A 75 -9.43 16.59 -7.43
N GLU A 76 -8.94 16.27 -6.23
CA GLU A 76 -7.86 17.04 -5.63
C GLU A 76 -6.57 16.70 -6.38
N SER A 77 -5.96 17.72 -6.99
CA SER A 77 -4.68 17.55 -7.65
C SER A 77 -3.56 17.46 -6.62
N PHE A 78 -2.75 16.40 -6.70
CA PHE A 78 -1.55 16.28 -5.88
C PHE A 78 -0.46 17.22 -6.39
N SER A 79 0.25 17.87 -5.47
CA SER A 79 1.43 18.64 -5.86
C SER A 79 2.53 17.71 -6.37
N ARG A 80 3.50 18.28 -7.10
CA ARG A 80 4.67 17.51 -7.55
C ARG A 80 5.41 16.83 -6.39
N ASN A 81 5.53 17.51 -5.26
CA ASN A 81 6.22 16.97 -4.09
C ASN A 81 5.42 15.80 -3.47
N ASP A 82 4.09 15.90 -3.44
CA ASP A 82 3.24 14.81 -2.93
C ASP A 82 3.37 13.56 -3.81
N MET A 83 3.42 13.75 -5.13
CA MET A 83 3.65 12.66 -6.09
C MET A 83 5.03 12.01 -5.92
N GLU A 84 6.08 12.80 -5.69
CA GLU A 84 7.44 12.29 -5.42
C GLU A 84 7.49 11.51 -4.08
N VAL A 85 6.79 11.98 -3.05
CA VAL A 85 6.68 11.29 -1.76
C VAL A 85 5.89 9.98 -1.92
N ALA A 86 4.77 9.99 -2.65
CA ALA A 86 3.97 8.80 -2.92
C ALA A 86 4.75 7.77 -3.73
N HIS A 87 5.49 8.21 -4.76
CA HIS A 87 6.34 7.33 -5.56
C HIS A 87 7.44 6.68 -4.71
N TRP A 88 8.12 7.45 -3.86
CA TRP A 88 9.09 6.90 -2.91
C TRP A 88 8.45 5.88 -1.95
N PHE A 89 7.28 6.20 -1.41
CA PHE A 89 6.55 5.31 -0.50
C PHE A 89 6.24 3.97 -1.17
N VAL A 90 5.78 4.00 -2.41
CA VAL A 90 5.51 2.81 -3.20
C VAL A 90 6.78 1.95 -3.36
N LEU A 91 7.88 2.56 -3.80
CA LEU A 91 9.15 1.83 -4.01
C LEU A 91 9.69 1.23 -2.70
N ASN A 92 9.63 1.99 -1.61
CA ASN A 92 10.15 1.59 -0.30
C ASN A 92 9.34 0.46 0.37
N ASN A 93 8.12 0.19 -0.10
CA ASN A 93 7.24 -0.86 0.45
C ASN A 93 6.97 -1.99 -0.56
N CYS A 94 7.70 -2.05 -1.67
CA CYS A 94 7.55 -3.07 -2.69
C CYS A 94 8.59 -4.17 -2.49
N ASP A 95 8.15 -5.39 -2.25
CA ASP A 95 9.05 -6.53 -1.94
C ASP A 95 10.02 -6.81 -3.07
N GLU A 96 9.57 -6.69 -4.31
CA GLU A 96 10.36 -6.90 -5.52
C GLU A 96 11.47 -5.85 -5.69
N ILE A 97 11.37 -4.71 -5.00
CA ILE A 97 12.33 -3.59 -5.07
C ILE A 97 13.30 -3.61 -3.89
N MET A 98 13.01 -4.35 -2.81
CA MET A 98 13.87 -4.41 -1.62
C MET A 98 15.33 -4.74 -1.95
N ALA A 99 15.57 -5.69 -2.87
CA ALA A 99 16.93 -6.05 -3.26
C ALA A 99 17.72 -4.86 -3.87
N TYR A 100 17.04 -4.00 -4.64
CA TYR A 100 17.65 -2.80 -5.22
C TYR A 100 17.89 -1.72 -4.14
N LEU A 101 16.95 -1.59 -3.19
CA LEU A 101 17.10 -0.67 -2.06
C LEU A 101 18.32 -1.06 -1.21
N ASP A 102 18.46 -2.34 -0.86
CA ASP A 102 19.59 -2.83 -0.08
C ASP A 102 20.92 -2.61 -0.82
N GLU A 103 20.98 -2.93 -2.11
CA GLU A 103 22.18 -2.73 -2.94
C GLU A 103 22.60 -1.26 -2.97
N HIS A 104 21.64 -0.35 -3.21
CA HIS A 104 21.92 1.07 -3.26
C HIS A 104 22.24 1.66 -1.88
N GLU A 105 21.62 1.17 -0.80
CA GLU A 105 21.93 1.59 0.56
C GLU A 105 23.37 1.22 0.93
N GLU A 106 23.81 0.01 0.63
CA GLU A 106 25.18 -0.44 0.85
C GLU A 106 26.19 0.34 0.02
N MET A 107 25.85 0.71 -1.22
CA MET A 107 26.66 1.61 -2.03
C MET A 107 26.81 2.99 -1.36
N MET A 108 25.71 3.57 -0.88
CA MET A 108 25.71 4.88 -0.20
C MET A 108 26.47 4.87 1.13
N LYS A 109 26.40 3.78 1.90
CA LYS A 109 27.17 3.61 3.16
C LYS A 109 28.68 3.56 2.90
N ARG A 110 29.13 3.12 1.72
CA ARG A 110 30.56 3.09 1.35
C ARG A 110 31.07 4.45 0.90
N GLU A 111 30.24 5.22 0.20
CA GLU A 111 30.63 6.51 -0.39
C GLU A 111 30.47 7.70 0.56
N HIS A 112 29.53 7.62 1.51
CA HIS A 112 29.17 8.75 2.37
C HIS A 112 29.31 8.44 3.86
N PRO A 113 29.59 9.47 4.68
CA PRO A 113 29.58 9.36 6.14
C PRO A 113 28.23 8.85 6.68
N SER A 114 28.28 8.19 7.84
CA SER A 114 27.14 7.47 8.44
C SER A 114 25.86 8.28 8.66
N HIS A 115 25.91 9.62 8.70
CA HIS A 115 24.74 10.46 8.90
C HIS A 115 24.13 11.00 7.60
N LEU A 116 24.83 10.88 6.47
CA LEU A 116 24.38 11.41 5.17
C LEU A 116 23.85 10.34 4.24
N TYR A 117 24.26 9.08 4.42
CA TYR A 117 23.93 8.00 3.49
C TYR A 117 22.41 7.81 3.35
N ALA A 118 21.62 7.93 4.43
CA ALA A 118 20.18 7.73 4.38
C ALA A 118 19.47 8.80 3.53
N ASN A 119 19.89 10.06 3.67
CA ASN A 119 19.36 11.16 2.86
C ASN A 119 19.78 10.99 1.39
N LYS A 120 21.05 10.65 1.14
CA LYS A 120 21.56 10.43 -0.21
C LYS A 120 20.94 9.22 -0.90
N HIS A 121 20.68 8.16 -0.15
CA HIS A 121 19.95 6.99 -0.62
C HIS A 121 18.58 7.39 -1.13
N ARG A 122 17.77 8.10 -0.33
CA ARG A 122 16.45 8.58 -0.76
C ARG A 122 16.51 9.54 -1.96
N GLU A 123 17.47 10.46 -1.98
CA GLU A 123 17.60 11.45 -3.06
C GLU A 123 18.02 10.84 -4.40
N LEU A 124 18.93 9.87 -4.39
CA LEU A 124 19.59 9.36 -5.60
C LEU A 124 19.04 8.02 -6.09
N PHE A 125 18.27 7.32 -5.25
CA PHE A 125 17.81 5.96 -5.56
C PHE A 125 17.04 5.89 -6.87
N ILE A 126 16.09 6.81 -7.14
CA ILE A 126 15.26 6.74 -8.36
C ILE A 126 16.12 6.82 -9.62
N GLN A 127 17.10 7.72 -9.63
CA GLN A 127 18.01 7.87 -10.77
C GLN A 127 18.93 6.66 -10.92
N TRP A 128 19.51 6.17 -9.82
CA TRP A 128 20.33 4.97 -9.84
C TRP A 128 19.53 3.74 -10.28
N PHE A 129 18.30 3.61 -9.80
CA PHE A 129 17.40 2.51 -10.12
C PHE A 129 17.04 2.51 -11.62
N LEU A 130 16.79 3.68 -12.21
CA LEU A 130 16.63 3.83 -13.66
C LEU A 130 17.85 3.31 -14.43
N ASP A 131 19.06 3.69 -14.02
CA ASP A 131 20.28 3.24 -14.66
C ASP A 131 20.49 1.73 -14.53
N SER A 132 20.17 1.17 -13.37
CA SER A 132 20.23 -0.27 -13.10
C SER A 132 19.24 -1.05 -13.98
N VAL A 133 17.99 -0.59 -14.11
CA VAL A 133 16.99 -1.23 -14.99
C VAL A 133 17.39 -1.09 -16.47
N ASN A 134 17.94 0.06 -16.90
CA ASN A 134 18.43 0.24 -18.26
C ASN A 134 19.62 -0.67 -18.62
N LYS A 135 20.51 -0.93 -17.66
CA LYS A 135 21.58 -1.93 -17.81
C LYS A 135 21.00 -3.33 -18.00
N LEU A 136 20.02 -3.72 -17.19
CA LEU A 136 19.33 -5.01 -17.32
C LEU A 136 18.65 -5.17 -18.69
N LYS A 137 18.02 -4.11 -19.18
CA LYS A 137 17.41 -4.06 -20.52
C LYS A 137 18.44 -4.28 -21.62
N SER A 138 19.59 -3.60 -21.51
CA SER A 138 20.68 -3.69 -22.50
C SER A 138 21.37 -5.06 -22.50
N SER A 139 21.42 -5.73 -21.35
CA SER A 139 21.99 -7.08 -21.20
C SER A 139 21.03 -8.22 -21.55
N ASN A 140 19.79 -7.93 -21.99
CA ASN A 140 18.72 -8.91 -22.21
C ASN A 140 18.55 -9.88 -21.01
N SER A 141 18.64 -9.35 -19.79
CA SER A 141 18.53 -10.15 -18.57
C SER A 141 17.14 -10.77 -18.44
N SER A 142 17.06 -12.03 -18.00
CA SER A 142 15.79 -12.69 -17.69
C SER A 142 15.03 -12.05 -16.53
N THR A 143 15.72 -11.24 -15.72
CA THR A 143 15.15 -10.51 -14.58
C THR A 143 14.51 -9.19 -15.00
N TYR A 144 14.72 -8.72 -16.23
CA TYR A 144 14.06 -7.52 -16.73
C TYR A 144 12.56 -7.77 -16.97
N SER A 145 11.72 -6.80 -16.58
CA SER A 145 10.32 -6.73 -16.96
C SER A 145 9.93 -5.31 -17.34
N ASP A 146 8.97 -5.17 -18.26
CA ASP A 146 8.44 -3.85 -18.62
C ASP A 146 7.69 -3.21 -17.43
N GLU A 147 7.13 -4.02 -16.53
CA GLU A 147 6.53 -3.56 -15.28
C GLU A 147 7.57 -2.92 -14.35
N LEU A 148 8.77 -3.52 -14.23
CA LEU A 148 9.88 -2.95 -13.45
C LEU A 148 10.33 -1.61 -14.05
N TYR A 149 10.38 -1.51 -15.38
CA TYR A 149 10.70 -0.27 -16.07
C TYR A 149 9.64 0.81 -15.84
N ASN A 150 8.35 0.46 -15.89
CA ASN A 150 7.26 1.41 -15.62
C ASN A 150 7.30 1.93 -14.18
N LEU A 151 7.68 1.10 -13.22
CA LEU A 151 7.77 1.48 -11.80
C LEU A 151 8.80 2.59 -11.55
N VAL A 152 9.84 2.68 -12.37
CA VAL A 152 10.87 3.74 -12.29
C VAL A 152 10.28 5.13 -12.55
N PHE A 153 9.31 5.25 -13.45
CA PHE A 153 8.74 6.56 -13.84
C PHE A 153 7.66 7.06 -12.90
N GLY A 154 7.16 6.18 -12.01
CA GLY A 154 6.16 6.53 -11.02
C GLY A 154 4.77 6.76 -11.63
N PRO A 155 3.84 7.32 -10.85
CA PRO A 155 2.46 7.51 -11.26
C PRO A 155 2.32 8.49 -12.43
N ILE A 156 1.43 8.17 -13.37
CA ILE A 156 1.13 8.98 -14.56
C ILE A 156 0.60 10.34 -14.10
N ARG A 157 1.16 11.42 -14.65
CA ARG A 157 0.66 12.77 -14.45
C ARG A 157 -0.54 12.99 -15.38
N ALA A 158 -1.69 13.31 -14.82
CA ALA A 158 -2.75 13.95 -15.59
C ALA A 158 -2.31 15.40 -15.83
N GLU A 159 -2.02 15.74 -17.08
CA GLU A 159 -1.77 17.12 -17.53
C GLU A 159 -3.07 17.84 -17.87
#